data_AF-A0A5Y7EZJ5-F1
#
_entry.id   AF-A0A5Y7EZJ5-F1
#
_cell.length_a   1.000
_cell.length_b   1.000
_cell.length_c   1.000
_cell.angle_alpha   90.00
_cell.angle_beta   90.00
_cell.angle_gamma   90.00
#
_symmetry.space_group_name_H-M   'P 1'
#
loop_
_entity.id
_entity.type
_entity.pdbx_description
1 polymer ?
#
loop_
_entity_poly.entity_id
_entity_poly.type
_entity_poly.pdbx_seq_one_letter_code
_entity_poly.pdbx_strand_id
1 'polypeptide(L)'
;MNSIKYISRKKCVISNTELEFLSKDTFPLFCGCVETDLKDDLICEQEWAISKYGVIQLKNLIPLELLYKNGHNSGTIGELWEEHHKKFADFIVENNPKSILEIGGGHGKLSQNCLNLLDLNWTIVEPNSKNKYENVDYIDGFFCKEIFNNKKFDTIVHSHTFEHIYDPCKFLEEISFILANGDKMIFSLPNMQKWLRNKFPNCFNFEHTILLS
;
A
#
# COMPACT_ATOMS: atom_id res chain seq x y z
N MET A 1 -21.97 16.47 11.55
CA MET A 1 -20.86 15.56 11.19
C MET A 1 -21.45 14.20 10.87
N ASN A 2 -21.34 13.72 9.64
CA ASN A 2 -21.70 12.34 9.34
C ASN A 2 -20.74 11.44 10.14
N SER A 3 -21.28 10.54 10.95
CA SER A 3 -20.45 9.60 11.71
C SER A 3 -19.70 8.70 10.73
N ILE A 4 -18.38 8.63 10.88
CA ILE A 4 -17.55 7.71 10.10
C ILE A 4 -17.97 6.29 10.46
N LYS A 5 -18.32 5.49 9.45
CA LYS A 5 -18.62 4.07 9.64
C LYS A 5 -17.33 3.27 9.63
N TYR A 6 -16.67 3.20 10.78
CA TYR A 6 -15.42 2.45 10.94
C TYR A 6 -15.59 0.95 10.64
N ILE A 7 -14.54 0.35 10.10
CA ILE A 7 -14.41 -1.11 9.96
C ILE A 7 -13.66 -1.63 11.20
N SER A 8 -14.37 -2.29 12.10
CA SER A 8 -13.81 -2.74 13.38
C SER A 8 -13.16 -4.12 13.28
N ARG A 9 -11.87 -4.22 13.57
CA ARG A 9 -11.15 -5.49 13.70
C ARG A 9 -11.48 -6.13 15.05
N LYS A 10 -12.22 -7.25 15.02
CA LYS A 10 -12.54 -8.01 16.24
C LYS A 10 -11.35 -8.83 16.74
N LYS A 11 -10.55 -9.35 15.82
CA LYS A 11 -9.37 -10.20 16.08
C LYS A 11 -8.14 -9.70 15.32
N CYS A 12 -6.97 -10.22 15.67
CA CYS A 12 -5.73 -10.00 14.93
C CYS A 12 -5.90 -10.44 13.47
N VAL A 13 -5.54 -9.56 12.52
CA VAL A 13 -5.72 -9.82 11.08
C VAL A 13 -4.78 -10.91 10.56
N ILE A 14 -3.65 -11.11 11.23
CA ILE A 14 -2.67 -12.14 10.86
C ILE A 14 -2.95 -13.47 11.56
N SER A 15 -3.15 -13.45 12.87
CA SER A 15 -3.16 -14.67 13.70
C SER A 15 -4.53 -15.10 14.19
N ASN A 16 -5.58 -14.33 13.89
CA ASN A 16 -6.94 -14.59 14.34
C ASN A 16 -7.10 -14.76 15.88
N THR A 17 -6.23 -14.10 16.66
CA THR A 17 -6.25 -14.08 18.12
C THR A 17 -6.93 -12.82 18.67
N GLU A 18 -7.23 -12.83 19.97
CA GLU A 18 -7.77 -11.66 20.67
C GLU A 18 -6.79 -10.47 20.66
N LEU A 19 -7.37 -9.28 20.83
CA LEU A 19 -6.65 -8.00 20.76
C LEU A 19 -6.70 -7.31 22.11
N GLU A 20 -5.53 -6.86 22.55
CA GLU A 20 -5.35 -6.05 23.75
C GLU A 20 -5.10 -4.60 23.37
N PHE A 21 -5.65 -3.67 24.15
CA PHE A 21 -5.43 -2.24 23.94
C PHE A 21 -3.95 -1.89 24.13
N LEU A 22 -3.39 -1.11 23.20
CA LEU A 22 -2.01 -0.63 23.29
C LEU A 22 -1.95 0.89 23.49
N SER A 23 -2.59 1.65 22.62
CA SER A 23 -2.59 3.11 22.69
C SER A 23 -3.74 3.71 21.91
N LYS A 24 -4.06 4.96 22.20
CA LYS A 24 -5.10 5.72 21.49
C LYS A 24 -4.72 7.18 21.39
N ASP A 25 -5.00 7.77 20.24
CA ASP A 25 -4.79 9.19 19.97
C ASP A 25 -5.84 9.71 18.96
N THR A 26 -5.97 11.03 18.82
CA THR A 26 -6.87 11.69 17.86
C THR A 26 -6.11 12.67 17.00
N PHE A 27 -6.27 12.59 15.68
CA PHE A 27 -5.59 13.48 14.74
C PHE A 27 -6.38 13.58 13.43
N PRO A 28 -6.07 14.58 12.57
CA PRO A 28 -6.74 14.73 11.28
C PRO A 28 -6.57 13.49 10.41
N LEU A 29 -7.64 13.10 9.72
CA LEU A 29 -7.61 11.97 8.78
C LEU A 29 -6.65 12.23 7.62
N PHE A 30 -6.69 13.44 7.06
CA PHE A 30 -5.91 13.78 5.88
C PHE A 30 -4.47 14.15 6.27
N CYS A 31 -3.49 13.42 5.74
CA CYS A 31 -2.07 13.68 5.93
C CYS A 31 -1.55 14.66 4.87
N GLY A 32 -1.91 15.93 4.97
CA GLY A 32 -1.50 16.94 3.99
C GLY A 32 -1.77 18.38 4.43
N CYS A 33 -1.38 19.33 3.58
CA CYS A 33 -1.70 20.75 3.78
C CYS A 33 -3.07 21.05 3.14
N VAL A 34 -3.89 21.84 3.84
CA VAL A 34 -5.20 22.31 3.36
C VAL A 34 -5.30 23.82 3.46
N GLU A 35 -6.14 24.41 2.61
CA GLU A 35 -6.50 25.83 2.68
C GLU A 35 -7.82 26.05 3.46
N THR A 36 -8.51 24.97 3.82
CA THR A 36 -9.78 24.99 4.58
C THR A 36 -9.56 25.29 6.06
N ASP A 37 -10.63 25.71 6.74
CA ASP A 37 -10.57 25.98 8.18
C ASP A 37 -10.40 24.68 8.99
N LEU A 38 -9.75 24.75 10.16
CA LEU A 38 -9.58 23.61 11.09
C LEU A 38 -10.90 22.93 11.48
N LYS A 39 -12.02 23.65 11.44
CA LYS A 39 -13.36 23.11 11.76
C LYS A 39 -13.86 22.12 10.70
N ASP A 40 -13.30 22.20 9.49
CA ASP A 40 -13.64 21.35 8.35
C ASP A 40 -12.78 20.07 8.33
N ASP A 41 -11.74 20.01 9.16
CA ASP A 41 -10.91 18.82 9.31
C ASP A 41 -11.72 17.67 9.90
N LEU A 42 -11.59 16.51 9.26
CA LEU A 42 -12.14 15.28 9.77
C LEU A 42 -11.18 14.70 10.80
N ILE A 43 -11.44 14.97 12.09
CA ILE A 43 -10.66 14.41 13.19
C ILE A 43 -11.13 13.00 13.50
N CYS A 44 -10.21 12.05 13.45
CA CYS A 44 -10.47 10.63 13.64
C CYS A 44 -9.70 10.11 14.86
N GLU A 45 -10.21 9.02 15.44
CA GLU A 45 -9.55 8.33 16.54
C GLU A 45 -8.72 7.16 16.00
N GLN A 46 -7.46 7.11 16.40
CA GLN A 46 -6.55 6.01 16.11
C GLN A 46 -6.34 5.19 17.37
N GLU A 47 -6.98 4.03 17.41
CA GLU A 47 -6.74 3.03 18.46
C GLU A 47 -5.86 1.91 17.91
N TRP A 48 -4.72 1.71 18.55
CA TRP A 48 -3.80 0.61 18.30
C TRP A 48 -4.03 -0.51 19.29
N ALA A 49 -3.98 -1.73 18.79
CA ALA A 49 -4.06 -2.94 19.58
C ALA A 49 -2.90 -3.87 19.27
N ILE A 50 -2.57 -4.74 20.23
CA ILE A 50 -1.55 -5.77 20.11
C ILE A 50 -2.19 -7.15 20.28
N SER A 51 -1.73 -8.13 19.50
CA SER A 51 -2.15 -9.52 19.65
C SER A 51 -1.23 -10.30 20.59
N LYS A 52 -1.66 -11.48 21.02
CA LYS A 52 -0.83 -12.43 21.80
C LYS A 52 0.53 -12.73 21.14
N TYR A 53 0.61 -12.65 19.81
CA TYR A 53 1.84 -12.92 19.05
C TYR A 53 2.62 -11.65 18.68
N GLY A 54 2.29 -10.50 19.29
CA GLY A 54 3.02 -9.25 19.10
C GLY A 54 2.65 -8.48 17.84
N VAL A 55 1.57 -8.82 17.16
CA VAL A 55 1.11 -8.08 15.97
C VAL A 55 0.44 -6.78 16.43
N ILE A 56 1.06 -5.65 16.14
CA ILE A 56 0.52 -4.31 16.39
C ILE A 56 -0.27 -3.85 15.17
N GLN A 57 -1.53 -3.46 15.38
CA GLN A 57 -2.45 -3.12 14.29
C GLN A 57 -3.51 -2.12 14.73
N LEU A 58 -4.07 -1.36 13.77
CA LEU A 58 -5.23 -0.52 14.01
C LEU A 58 -6.45 -1.36 14.38
N LYS A 59 -7.19 -0.93 15.41
CA LYS A 59 -8.42 -1.57 15.86
C LYS A 59 -9.61 -1.22 14.97
N ASN A 60 -9.69 0.04 14.54
CA ASN A 60 -10.78 0.59 13.74
C ASN A 60 -10.18 1.22 12.49
N LEU A 61 -10.58 0.73 11.31
CA LEU A 61 -10.08 1.21 10.02
C LEU A 61 -11.07 2.21 9.42
N ILE A 62 -10.54 3.17 8.68
CA ILE A 62 -11.32 4.15 7.92
C ILE A 62 -11.76 3.49 6.60
N PRO A 63 -12.99 3.68 6.11
CA PRO A 63 -13.35 3.21 4.77
C PRO A 63 -12.39 3.77 3.69
N LEU A 64 -11.93 2.92 2.76
CA LEU A 64 -10.88 3.27 1.81
C LEU A 64 -11.25 4.46 0.92
N GLU A 65 -12.53 4.56 0.53
CA GLU A 65 -13.09 5.66 -0.24
C GLU A 65 -13.00 7.01 0.48
N LEU A 66 -12.98 6.98 1.81
CA LEU A 66 -12.82 8.17 2.65
C LEU A 66 -11.34 8.46 2.91
N LEU A 67 -10.55 7.42 3.22
CA LEU A 67 -9.12 7.52 3.50
C LEU A 67 -8.35 8.09 2.29
N TYR A 68 -8.60 7.54 1.10
CA TYR A 68 -7.92 7.93 -0.13
C TYR A 68 -8.69 8.97 -0.96
N LYS A 69 -9.69 9.63 -0.36
CA LYS A 69 -10.47 10.69 -1.04
C LYS A 69 -9.57 11.80 -1.60
N ASN A 70 -8.56 12.17 -0.83
CA ASN A 70 -7.55 13.14 -1.19
C ASN A 70 -6.18 12.43 -1.13
N GLY A 71 -5.59 12.12 -2.28
CA GLY A 71 -4.22 11.62 -2.33
C GLY A 71 -3.21 12.72 -2.01
N HIS A 72 -2.11 12.37 -1.36
CA HIS A 72 -1.03 13.32 -1.01
C HIS A 72 0.29 13.06 -1.76
N ASN A 73 0.27 12.23 -2.83
CA ASN A 73 1.40 11.98 -3.74
C ASN A 73 2.73 11.68 -3.04
N SER A 74 2.69 10.92 -1.93
CA SER A 74 3.91 10.49 -1.25
C SER A 74 4.80 9.70 -2.22
N GLY A 75 6.12 9.81 -2.05
CA GLY A 75 7.07 9.09 -2.89
C GLY A 75 7.36 9.70 -4.27
N THR A 76 6.78 10.85 -4.60
CA THR A 76 6.92 11.46 -5.93
C THR A 76 7.99 12.54 -6.05
N ILE A 77 8.52 13.09 -4.96
CA ILE A 77 9.48 14.21 -5.00
C ILE A 77 10.67 13.93 -4.09
N GLY A 78 11.86 14.29 -4.57
CA GLY A 78 13.12 14.27 -3.82
C GLY A 78 14.11 13.23 -4.35
N GLU A 79 15.40 13.56 -4.26
CA GLU A 79 16.49 12.75 -4.83
C GLU A 79 16.54 11.33 -4.24
N LEU A 80 16.28 11.17 -2.94
CA LEU A 80 16.22 9.87 -2.28
C LEU A 80 15.10 8.97 -2.82
N TRP A 81 13.95 9.56 -3.17
CA TRP A 81 12.85 8.81 -3.80
C TRP A 81 13.20 8.42 -5.23
N GLU A 82 13.82 9.32 -6.00
CA GLU A 82 14.29 8.98 -7.35
C GLU A 82 15.34 7.87 -7.33
N GLU A 83 16.28 7.90 -6.38
CA GLU A 83 17.25 6.84 -6.18
C GLU A 83 16.56 5.52 -5.80
N HIS A 84 15.60 5.56 -4.86
CA HIS A 84 14.82 4.39 -4.48
C HIS A 84 14.12 3.74 -5.67
N HIS A 85 13.40 4.53 -6.48
CA HIS A 85 12.69 4.02 -7.66
C HIS A 85 13.63 3.38 -8.68
N LYS A 86 14.80 4.00 -8.94
CA LYS A 86 15.82 3.47 -9.83
C LYS A 86 16.40 2.15 -9.31
N LYS A 87 16.82 2.12 -8.04
CA LYS A 87 17.38 0.92 -7.42
C LYS A 87 16.38 -0.23 -7.37
N PHE A 88 15.11 0.08 -7.15
CA PHE A 88 14.07 -0.94 -7.16
C PHE A 88 13.80 -1.46 -8.57
N ALA A 89 13.81 -0.58 -9.58
CA ALA A 89 13.71 -0.98 -10.99
C ALA A 89 14.89 -1.88 -11.42
N ASP A 90 16.12 -1.52 -11.05
CA ASP A 90 17.33 -2.34 -11.30
C ASP A 90 17.13 -3.76 -10.72
N PHE A 91 16.70 -3.85 -9.46
CA PHE A 91 16.45 -5.14 -8.79
C PHE A 91 15.35 -5.97 -9.48
N ILE A 92 14.30 -5.33 -9.97
CA ILE A 92 13.24 -6.01 -10.73
C ILE A 92 13.81 -6.56 -12.04
N VAL A 93 14.55 -5.75 -12.81
CA VAL A 93 15.11 -6.15 -14.10
C VAL A 93 16.15 -7.28 -13.95
N GLU A 94 16.99 -7.23 -12.93
CA GLU A 94 17.95 -8.30 -12.57
C GLU A 94 17.26 -9.67 -12.33
N ASN A 95 15.98 -9.64 -11.97
CA ASN A 95 15.18 -10.84 -11.75
C ASN A 95 14.55 -11.42 -13.04
N ASN A 96 14.88 -10.86 -14.21
CA ASN A 96 14.47 -11.30 -15.56
C ASN A 96 12.95 -11.50 -15.74
N PRO A 97 12.13 -10.48 -15.44
CA PRO A 97 10.69 -10.53 -15.67
C PRO A 97 10.38 -10.55 -17.18
N LYS A 98 9.21 -11.06 -17.56
CA LYS A 98 8.72 -11.02 -18.96
C LYS A 98 7.37 -10.31 -19.07
N SER A 99 6.56 -10.34 -18.02
CA SER A 99 5.24 -9.71 -17.98
C SER A 99 4.92 -9.30 -16.55
N ILE A 100 4.76 -8.00 -16.32
CA ILE A 100 4.62 -7.43 -14.99
C ILE A 100 3.19 -6.95 -14.73
N LEU A 101 2.68 -7.31 -13.55
CA LEU A 101 1.55 -6.64 -12.91
C LEU A 101 2.07 -5.80 -11.74
N GLU A 102 1.88 -4.49 -11.80
CA GLU A 102 2.15 -3.56 -10.71
C GLU A 102 0.86 -3.22 -9.96
N ILE A 103 0.86 -3.41 -8.64
CA ILE A 103 -0.26 -3.08 -7.75
C ILE A 103 0.02 -1.78 -7.02
N GLY A 104 -0.84 -0.77 -7.20
CA GLY A 104 -0.66 0.56 -6.59
C GLY A 104 0.35 1.44 -7.36
N GLY A 105 0.39 1.31 -8.68
CA GLY A 105 1.36 2.01 -9.54
C GLY A 105 1.05 3.49 -9.83
N GLY A 106 0.15 4.13 -9.08
CA GLY A 106 -0.25 5.55 -9.10
C GLY A 106 0.40 6.48 -10.12
N HIS A 107 1.66 6.83 -9.88
CA HIS A 107 2.42 7.82 -10.65
C HIS A 107 3.29 7.22 -11.78
N GLY A 108 3.33 5.90 -11.92
CA GLY A 108 4.03 5.17 -12.97
C GLY A 108 5.55 5.31 -12.99
N LYS A 109 6.19 5.83 -11.94
CA LYS A 109 7.66 6.01 -11.96
C LYS A 109 8.38 4.67 -12.00
N LEU A 110 7.88 3.68 -11.27
CA LEU A 110 8.49 2.36 -11.25
C LEU A 110 8.42 1.72 -12.65
N SER A 111 7.23 1.71 -13.26
CA SER A 111 7.05 1.22 -14.62
C SER A 111 7.94 1.93 -15.63
N GLN A 112 8.03 3.27 -15.60
CA GLN A 112 8.88 4.01 -16.52
C GLN A 112 10.38 3.74 -16.29
N ASN A 113 10.84 3.61 -15.04
CA ASN A 113 12.23 3.24 -14.79
C ASN A 113 12.55 1.84 -15.32
N CYS A 114 11.66 0.86 -15.14
CA CYS A 114 11.85 -0.49 -15.68
C CYS A 114 11.81 -0.52 -17.21
N LEU A 115 10.83 0.13 -17.84
CA LEU A 115 10.63 0.13 -19.30
C LEU A 115 11.75 0.88 -20.04
N ASN A 116 12.47 1.78 -19.38
CA ASN A 116 13.70 2.39 -19.92
C ASN A 116 14.89 1.42 -19.96
N LEU A 117 14.87 0.36 -19.16
CA LEU A 117 15.95 -0.63 -19.04
C LEU A 117 15.67 -1.90 -19.84
N LEU A 118 14.40 -2.31 -19.91
CA LEU A 118 13.97 -3.56 -20.53
C LEU A 118 12.59 -3.40 -21.17
N ASP A 119 12.46 -3.81 -22.42
CA ASP A 119 11.18 -3.82 -23.14
C ASP A 119 10.30 -4.96 -22.60
N LEU A 120 9.18 -4.60 -21.95
CA LEU A 120 8.30 -5.51 -21.20
C LEU A 120 6.83 -5.13 -21.36
N ASN A 121 5.96 -6.13 -21.26
CA ASN A 121 4.54 -5.87 -21.04
C ASN A 121 4.34 -5.48 -19.58
N TRP A 122 3.73 -4.30 -19.36
CA TRP A 122 3.47 -3.77 -18.03
C TRP A 122 2.00 -3.42 -17.86
N THR A 123 1.37 -3.95 -16.82
CA THR A 123 0.00 -3.61 -16.41
C THR A 123 0.02 -2.99 -15.01
N ILE A 124 -0.65 -1.86 -14.82
CA ILE A 124 -0.88 -1.24 -13.51
C ILE A 124 -2.34 -1.44 -13.10
N VAL A 125 -2.57 -1.90 -11.87
CA VAL A 125 -3.86 -1.81 -11.20
C VAL A 125 -3.82 -0.74 -10.11
N GLU A 126 -4.67 0.26 -10.23
CA GLU A 126 -4.63 1.46 -9.39
C GLU A 126 -6.02 2.10 -9.30
N PRO A 127 -6.58 2.33 -8.09
CA PRO A 127 -7.87 2.99 -7.93
C PRO A 127 -7.88 4.48 -8.38
N ASN A 128 -6.72 5.14 -8.47
CA ASN A 128 -6.59 6.57 -8.76
C ASN A 128 -5.56 6.88 -9.87
N SER A 129 -5.76 6.32 -11.06
CA SER A 129 -4.86 6.37 -12.22
C SER A 129 -4.98 7.67 -13.05
N LYS A 130 -4.82 8.84 -12.42
CA LYS A 130 -5.02 10.15 -13.10
C LYS A 130 -4.05 10.42 -14.25
N ASN A 131 -2.80 9.95 -14.13
CA ASN A 131 -1.75 10.16 -15.13
C ASN A 131 -1.34 8.80 -15.70
N LYS A 132 -1.76 8.51 -16.94
CA LYS A 132 -1.48 7.24 -17.63
C LYS A 132 -0.43 7.43 -18.70
N TYR A 133 0.47 6.46 -18.82
CA TYR A 133 1.46 6.38 -19.90
C TYR A 133 0.98 5.45 -21.01
N GLU A 134 1.22 5.80 -22.27
CA GLU A 134 0.74 5.02 -23.44
C GLU A 134 1.39 3.63 -23.55
N ASN A 135 2.60 3.47 -22.99
CA ASN A 135 3.35 2.20 -22.98
C ASN A 135 2.98 1.27 -21.81
N VAL A 136 1.90 1.57 -21.08
CA VAL A 136 1.45 0.79 -19.92
C VAL A 136 -0.06 0.54 -20.01
N ASP A 137 -0.47 -0.71 -19.76
CA ASP A 137 -1.87 -1.06 -19.60
C ASP A 137 -2.37 -0.63 -18.21
N TYR A 138 -3.54 0.01 -18.11
CA TYR A 138 -4.13 0.40 -16.83
C TYR A 138 -5.45 -0.30 -16.56
N ILE A 139 -5.63 -0.70 -15.30
CA ILE A 139 -6.86 -1.24 -14.73
C ILE A 139 -7.26 -0.35 -13.56
N ASP A 140 -8.38 0.35 -13.71
CA ASP A 140 -8.88 1.28 -12.70
C ASP A 140 -9.64 0.53 -11.62
N GLY A 141 -9.08 0.49 -10.41
CA GLY A 141 -9.69 -0.17 -9.26
C GLY A 141 -8.69 -0.71 -8.26
N PHE A 142 -9.22 -1.23 -7.15
CA PHE A 142 -8.41 -1.98 -6.18
C PHE A 142 -8.06 -3.37 -6.73
N PHE A 143 -6.89 -3.87 -6.37
CA PHE A 143 -6.48 -5.23 -6.74
C PHE A 143 -7.48 -6.27 -6.23
N CYS A 144 -7.84 -7.18 -7.13
CA CYS A 144 -8.73 -8.29 -6.90
C CYS A 144 -8.43 -9.33 -8.00
N LYS A 145 -8.19 -10.59 -7.62
CA LYS A 145 -7.74 -11.62 -8.59
C LYS A 145 -8.69 -11.81 -9.77
N GLU A 146 -9.99 -11.58 -9.57
CA GLU A 146 -11.05 -11.77 -10.58
C GLU A 146 -10.92 -10.78 -11.75
N ILE A 147 -10.20 -9.67 -11.58
CA ILE A 147 -10.05 -8.65 -12.62
C ILE A 147 -9.19 -9.17 -13.78
N PHE A 148 -8.41 -10.22 -13.57
CA PHE A 148 -7.35 -10.61 -14.49
C PHE A 148 -7.75 -11.57 -15.62
N ASN A 149 -9.02 -11.94 -15.84
CA ASN A 149 -9.56 -12.57 -17.07
C ASN A 149 -8.59 -13.49 -17.90
N ASN A 150 -7.85 -14.38 -17.24
CA ASN A 150 -6.81 -15.24 -17.84
C ASN A 150 -5.51 -14.55 -18.34
N LYS A 151 -5.32 -13.25 -18.13
CA LYS A 151 -4.00 -12.60 -18.22
C LYS A 151 -3.05 -13.32 -17.27
N LYS A 152 -1.85 -13.62 -17.76
CA LYS A 152 -0.78 -14.25 -16.99
C LYS A 152 0.36 -13.27 -16.83
N PHE A 153 0.85 -13.15 -15.61
CA PHE A 153 2.02 -12.36 -15.24
C PHE A 153 3.02 -13.30 -14.62
N ASP A 154 4.29 -13.18 -14.99
CA ASP A 154 5.35 -13.97 -14.36
C ASP A 154 5.96 -13.23 -13.16
N THR A 155 5.67 -11.94 -13.04
CA THR A 155 6.13 -11.09 -11.95
C THR A 155 5.03 -10.15 -11.49
N ILE A 156 4.70 -10.18 -10.20
CA ILE A 156 3.85 -9.20 -9.55
C ILE A 156 4.74 -8.27 -8.73
N VAL A 157 4.60 -6.96 -8.93
CA VAL A 157 5.36 -5.94 -8.21
C VAL A 157 4.46 -4.98 -7.45
N HIS A 158 4.95 -4.44 -6.34
CA HIS A 158 4.34 -3.29 -5.69
C HIS A 158 5.35 -2.55 -4.81
N SER A 159 5.23 -1.23 -4.71
CA SER A 159 6.16 -0.39 -3.97
C SER A 159 5.37 0.48 -2.99
N HIS A 160 5.60 0.28 -1.68
CA HIS A 160 4.86 0.99 -0.63
C HIS A 160 3.34 0.83 -0.76
N THR A 161 2.89 -0.40 -1.00
CA THR A 161 1.47 -0.77 -1.10
C THR A 161 1.03 -1.71 0.02
N PHE A 162 1.90 -2.64 0.43
CA PHE A 162 1.50 -3.76 1.30
C PHE A 162 1.22 -3.32 2.75
N GLU A 163 1.89 -2.29 3.22
CA GLU A 163 1.60 -1.63 4.50
C GLU A 163 0.20 -1.03 4.59
N HIS A 164 -0.40 -0.74 3.43
CA HIS A 164 -1.72 -0.15 3.31
C HIS A 164 -2.85 -1.18 3.20
N ILE A 165 -2.51 -2.46 3.07
CA ILE A 165 -3.49 -3.53 2.85
C ILE A 165 -4.23 -3.85 4.15
N TYR A 166 -5.56 -3.79 4.09
CA TYR A 166 -6.43 -4.03 5.25
C TYR A 166 -6.50 -5.50 5.65
N ASP A 167 -6.40 -6.41 4.67
CA ASP A 167 -6.37 -7.86 4.86
C ASP A 167 -5.16 -8.46 4.10
N PRO A 168 -3.97 -8.46 4.72
CA PRO A 168 -2.75 -8.94 4.07
C PRO A 168 -2.77 -10.43 3.77
N CYS A 169 -3.48 -11.23 4.58
CA CYS A 169 -3.60 -12.68 4.35
C CYS A 169 -4.36 -12.94 3.05
N LYS A 170 -5.52 -12.30 2.88
CA LYS A 170 -6.30 -12.40 1.64
C LYS A 170 -5.53 -11.86 0.44
N PHE A 171 -4.84 -10.73 0.60
CA PHE A 171 -4.04 -10.14 -0.48
C PHE A 171 -2.94 -11.09 -0.97
N LEU A 172 -2.19 -11.71 -0.06
CA LEU A 172 -1.17 -12.69 -0.40
C LEU A 172 -1.78 -13.97 -1.00
N GLU A 173 -2.94 -14.42 -0.52
CA GLU A 173 -3.67 -15.54 -1.11
C GLU A 173 -4.07 -15.26 -2.57
N GLU A 174 -4.59 -14.06 -2.85
CA GLU A 174 -4.97 -13.65 -4.20
C GLU A 174 -3.75 -13.51 -5.12
N ILE A 175 -2.63 -12.96 -4.65
CA ILE A 175 -1.38 -12.93 -5.40
C ILE A 175 -0.91 -14.37 -5.70
N SER A 176 -0.90 -15.24 -4.69
CA SER A 176 -0.48 -16.63 -4.84
C SER A 176 -1.38 -17.40 -5.82
N PHE A 177 -2.64 -17.02 -5.98
CA PHE A 177 -3.54 -17.65 -6.94
C PHE A 177 -3.19 -17.29 -8.40
N ILE A 178 -2.63 -16.11 -8.63
CA ILE A 178 -2.28 -15.62 -9.97
C ILE A 178 -0.89 -16.12 -10.40
N LEU A 179 0.02 -16.31 -9.44
CA LEU A 179 1.39 -16.77 -9.70
C LEU A 179 1.44 -18.27 -9.98
N ALA A 180 2.20 -18.68 -11.00
CA ALA A 180 2.60 -20.05 -11.23
C ALA A 180 3.93 -20.39 -10.55
N ASN A 181 4.29 -21.68 -10.57
CA ASN A 181 5.58 -22.13 -10.06
C ASN A 181 6.74 -21.46 -10.80
N GLY A 182 7.58 -20.73 -10.06
CA GLY A 182 8.73 -20.00 -10.60
C GLY A 182 8.46 -18.51 -10.86
N ASP A 183 7.20 -18.09 -10.85
CA ASP A 183 6.83 -16.69 -10.90
C ASP A 183 7.19 -15.98 -9.59
N LYS A 184 7.32 -14.66 -9.64
CA LYS A 184 7.86 -13.88 -8.52
C LYS A 184 6.88 -12.82 -8.04
N MET A 185 6.90 -12.60 -6.73
CA MET A 185 6.37 -11.39 -6.11
C MET A 185 7.57 -10.56 -5.64
N ILE A 186 7.73 -9.34 -6.15
CA ILE A 186 8.86 -8.46 -5.83
C ILE A 186 8.32 -7.14 -5.31
N PHE A 187 8.68 -6.76 -4.09
CA PHE A 187 8.10 -5.56 -3.48
C PHE A 187 9.04 -4.83 -2.54
N SER A 188 8.75 -3.55 -2.33
CA SER A 188 9.42 -2.71 -1.34
C SER A 188 8.45 -2.28 -0.24
N LEU A 189 9.00 -2.17 0.97
CA LEU A 189 8.31 -1.73 2.18
C LEU A 189 9.15 -0.68 2.92
N PRO A 190 8.52 0.22 3.70
CA PRO A 190 9.24 1.06 4.63
C PRO A 190 9.89 0.22 5.72
N ASN A 191 11.08 0.63 6.17
CA ASN A 191 11.73 0.01 7.33
C ASN A 191 11.10 0.52 8.63
N MET A 192 9.88 0.06 8.93
CA MET A 192 9.11 0.52 10.09
C MET A 192 9.79 0.16 11.41
N GLN A 193 10.52 -0.96 11.47
CA GLN A 193 11.29 -1.33 12.65
C GLN A 193 12.35 -0.27 13.00
N LYS A 194 13.07 0.25 11.99
CA LYS A 194 14.05 1.34 12.19
C LYS A 194 13.35 2.63 12.62
N TRP A 195 12.20 2.95 12.03
CA TRP A 195 11.42 4.15 12.41
C TRP A 195 10.98 4.08 13.87
N LEU A 196 10.46 2.93 14.30
CA LEU A 196 10.05 2.71 15.68
C LEU A 196 11.22 2.85 16.65
N ARG A 197 12.39 2.24 16.35
CA ARG A 197 13.60 2.36 17.18
C ARG A 197 14.08 3.81 17.31
N ASN A 198 13.89 4.60 16.27
CA ASN A 198 14.22 6.03 16.24
C ASN A 198 13.12 6.91 16.86
N LYS A 199 12.00 6.32 17.34
CA LYS A 199 10.84 7.03 17.89
C LYS A 199 10.19 7.98 16.88
N PHE A 200 10.13 7.59 15.61
CA PHE A 200 9.45 8.32 14.56
C PHE A 200 7.98 7.87 14.53
N PRO A 201 7.04 8.63 15.14
CA PRO A 201 5.67 8.16 15.35
C PRO A 201 4.86 8.11 14.05
N ASN A 202 5.33 8.76 12.98
CA ASN A 202 4.69 8.76 11.66
C ASN A 202 4.66 7.38 10.98
N CYS A 203 5.32 6.35 11.53
CA CYS A 203 5.08 4.96 11.12
C CYS A 203 3.65 4.48 11.44
N PHE A 204 2.97 5.12 12.39
CA PHE A 204 1.62 4.81 12.83
C PHE A 204 0.66 5.90 12.36
N ASN A 205 -0.15 5.59 11.35
CA ASN A 205 -1.15 6.49 10.81
C ASN A 205 -2.34 5.67 10.25
N PHE A 206 -3.39 6.33 9.77
CA PHE A 206 -4.57 5.64 9.25
C PHE A 206 -4.32 4.81 7.97
N GLU A 207 -3.26 5.11 7.23
CA GLU A 207 -2.89 4.38 6.01
C GLU A 207 -2.02 3.17 6.30
N HIS A 208 -1.13 3.22 7.30
CA HIS A 208 -0.31 2.08 7.72
C HIS A 208 -1.06 1.29 8.77
N THR A 209 -1.81 0.25 8.39
CA THR A 209 -2.78 -0.36 9.32
C THR A 209 -2.21 -1.44 10.25
N ILE A 210 -0.98 -1.87 9.99
CA ILE A 210 -0.25 -2.91 10.71
C ILE A 210 1.22 -2.47 10.78
N LEU A 211 1.87 -2.66 11.93
CA LEU A 211 3.31 -2.49 12.02
C LEU A 211 4.00 -3.71 11.39
N LEU A 212 4.63 -3.51 10.24
CA LEU A 212 5.44 -4.54 9.56
C LEU A 212 6.89 -4.42 10.05
N SER A 213 7.31 -5.28 10.99
CA SER A 213 8.61 -5.16 11.68
C SER A 213 9.24 -6.47 12.12
#